data_AF-A0A969CCD8-F1
#
_entry.id   AF-A0A969CCD8-F1
#
_cell.length_a   1.000
_cell.length_b   1.000
_cell.length_c   1.000
_cell.angle_alpha   90.00
_cell.angle_beta   90.00
_cell.angle_gamma   90.00
#
_symmetry.space_group_name_H-M   'P 1'
#
loop_
_entity.id
_entity.type
_entity.pdbx_description
1 polymer ?
#
loop_
_entity_poly.entity_id
_entity_poly.type
_entity_poly.pdbx_seq_one_letter_code
_entity_poly.pdbx_strand_id
1 'polypeptide(L)'
;MVARTGAPDRLVGKIRNSYRLAAAGVKTWVNCPRRMQPAYHKLRQDLHGHSPITMRVVGGGWGLACNGIHFLDLAAFLFGREYPLATRLRYFGCMQRSLDRLWDSIQAIDLRTEALRLEVPVVLLIGRADYNTPWELTQDWAQQLSAPHLEVVWFDGVGHFLPIENRDAFQRTLIEKVLPLAS
;
A
#
# COMPACT_ATOMS: atom_id res chain seq x y z
N MET A 1 19.51 -1.15 8.92
CA MET A 1 19.74 -1.97 10.12
C MET A 1 19.17 -3.36 9.85
N VAL A 2 19.79 -4.39 10.41
CA VAL A 2 19.75 -5.82 9.98
C VAL A 2 18.34 -6.41 9.93
N ALA A 3 18.07 -7.21 8.89
CA ALA A 3 17.54 -8.57 9.05
C ALA A 3 17.69 -9.38 7.74
N ARG A 4 18.59 -10.37 7.76
CA ARG A 4 18.38 -11.61 6.97
C ARG A 4 17.31 -12.42 7.74
N THR A 5 16.40 -13.17 7.14
CA THR A 5 16.63 -14.43 6.40
C THR A 5 15.29 -14.92 5.80
N GLY A 6 15.33 -15.65 4.67
CA GLY A 6 14.24 -16.51 4.18
C GLY A 6 13.40 -15.94 3.03
N ALA A 7 13.48 -16.55 1.84
CA ALA A 7 12.82 -16.16 0.58
C ALA A 7 11.27 -16.22 0.58
N PRO A 8 10.56 -15.77 -0.49
CA PRO A 8 10.94 -14.84 -1.56
C PRO A 8 10.08 -13.56 -1.59
N ASP A 9 10.75 -12.41 -1.73
CA ASP A 9 10.15 -11.09 -1.96
C ASP A 9 9.26 -11.08 -3.22
N ARG A 10 7.95 -10.92 -3.02
CA ARG A 10 7.02 -10.51 -4.09
C ARG A 10 7.10 -8.99 -4.26
N LEU A 11 7.81 -8.59 -5.32
CA LEU A 11 7.97 -7.24 -5.88
C LEU A 11 6.67 -6.41 -5.89
N VAL A 12 6.59 -5.36 -5.08
CA VAL A 12 5.54 -4.32 -5.21
C VAL A 12 6.16 -3.05 -5.80
N GLY A 13 6.03 -2.87 -7.12
CA GLY A 13 6.32 -1.61 -7.80
C GLY A 13 5.19 -0.61 -7.60
N LYS A 14 5.47 0.53 -6.95
CA LYS A 14 4.52 1.65 -6.84
C LYS A 14 4.94 2.73 -7.84
N ILE A 15 4.05 3.14 -8.75
CA ILE A 15 4.27 4.22 -9.71
C ILE A 15 3.28 5.36 -9.40
N ARG A 16 3.74 6.61 -9.51
CA ARG A 16 2.98 7.83 -9.16
C ARG A 16 2.28 8.39 -10.40
N ASN A 17 0.94 8.40 -10.45
CA ASN A 17 0.15 9.54 -10.98
C ASN A 17 -1.37 9.37 -10.93
N SER A 18 -2.08 10.47 -10.64
CA SER A 18 -3.40 10.82 -11.20
C SER A 18 -3.48 12.34 -11.40
N TYR A 19 -3.71 12.80 -12.63
CA TYR A 19 -3.49 14.19 -13.04
C TYR A 19 -4.45 15.19 -12.37
N ARG A 20 -5.67 14.76 -11.99
CA ARG A 20 -6.62 15.60 -11.24
C ARG A 20 -6.23 15.75 -9.76
N LEU A 21 -5.65 14.72 -9.16
CA LEU A 21 -5.18 14.77 -7.78
C LEU A 21 -3.80 15.45 -7.69
N ALA A 22 -2.97 15.31 -8.72
CA ALA A 22 -1.72 16.07 -8.88
C ALA A 22 -1.98 17.57 -9.04
N ALA A 23 -3.01 17.97 -9.80
CA ALA A 23 -3.44 19.36 -9.92
C ALA A 23 -4.00 19.93 -8.60
N ALA A 24 -4.53 19.07 -7.73
CA ALA A 24 -4.99 19.42 -6.39
C ALA A 24 -3.91 19.26 -5.29
N GLY A 25 -2.66 18.95 -5.65
CA GLY A 25 -1.57 18.74 -4.69
C GLY A 25 -1.66 17.45 -3.85
N VAL A 26 -2.63 16.58 -4.11
CA VAL A 26 -2.92 15.37 -3.34
C VAL A 26 -2.05 14.20 -3.82
N LYS A 27 -1.24 13.63 -2.91
CA LYS A 27 -0.43 12.44 -3.18
C LYS A 27 -1.31 11.18 -3.12
N THR A 28 -1.36 10.42 -4.21
CA THR A 28 -2.14 9.18 -4.30
C THR A 28 -1.33 8.01 -4.87
N TRP A 29 -1.71 6.79 -4.51
CA TRP A 29 -1.09 5.53 -4.96
C TRP A 29 -2.12 4.63 -5.64
N VAL A 30 -1.68 3.89 -6.67
CA VAL A 30 -2.54 2.97 -7.43
C VAL A 30 -1.94 1.57 -7.33
N ASN A 31 -2.74 0.60 -6.86
CA ASN A 31 -2.33 -0.80 -6.77
C ASN A 31 -2.11 -1.38 -8.18
N CYS A 32 -1.23 -2.35 -8.38
CA CYS A 32 -1.01 -3.00 -9.69
C CYS A 32 -1.03 -4.53 -9.55
N PRO A 33 -2.22 -5.15 -9.47
CA PRO A 33 -2.36 -6.56 -9.10
C PRO A 33 -2.00 -7.55 -10.21
N ARG A 34 -1.91 -7.11 -11.47
CA ARG A 34 -1.80 -8.02 -12.63
C ARG A 34 -0.52 -8.86 -12.60
N ARG A 35 0.63 -8.29 -12.22
CA ARG A 35 1.88 -9.07 -12.08
C ARG A 35 1.79 -10.22 -11.08
N MET A 36 0.81 -10.23 -10.19
CA MET A 36 0.64 -11.26 -9.17
C MET A 36 -0.07 -12.50 -9.70
N GLN A 37 -0.73 -12.42 -10.86
CA GLN A 37 -1.49 -13.54 -11.39
C GLN A 37 -0.54 -14.60 -11.97
N PRO A 38 -0.72 -15.89 -11.62
CA PRO A 38 0.14 -16.98 -12.12
C PRO A 38 0.23 -17.04 -13.65
N ALA A 39 -0.84 -16.69 -14.36
CA ALA A 39 -0.86 -16.65 -15.82
C ALA A 39 0.18 -15.69 -16.41
N TYR A 40 0.39 -14.51 -15.81
CA TYR A 40 1.39 -13.55 -16.30
C TYR A 40 2.81 -13.92 -15.90
N HIS A 41 3.00 -14.65 -14.80
CA HIS A 41 4.30 -15.26 -14.47
C HIS A 41 4.71 -16.31 -15.50
N LYS A 42 3.77 -17.18 -15.89
CA LYS A 42 3.99 -18.16 -16.96
C LYS A 42 4.27 -17.46 -18.30
N LEU A 43 3.46 -16.46 -18.66
CA LEU A 43 3.69 -15.67 -19.87
C LEU A 43 5.08 -15.01 -19.88
N ARG A 44 5.56 -14.48 -18.74
CA ARG A 44 6.91 -13.91 -18.63
C ARG A 44 8.01 -14.95 -18.90
N GLN A 45 7.81 -16.20 -18.48
CA GLN A 45 8.74 -17.30 -18.75
C GLN A 45 8.70 -17.69 -20.23
N ASP A 46 7.51 -17.79 -20.81
CA ASP A 46 7.32 -18.16 -22.22
C ASP A 46 7.90 -17.08 -23.16
N LEU A 47 7.89 -15.81 -22.74
CA LEU A 47 8.44 -14.68 -23.49
C LEU A 47 9.96 -14.49 -23.28
N HIS A 48 10.59 -15.24 -22.38
CA HIS A 48 11.99 -15.04 -22.02
C HIS A 48 12.92 -15.36 -23.21
N GLY A 49 13.74 -14.40 -23.61
CA GLY A 49 14.67 -14.56 -24.74
C GLY A 49 14.07 -14.27 -26.13
N HIS A 50 12.78 -13.94 -26.21
CA HIS A 50 12.16 -13.51 -27.46
C HIS A 50 12.28 -12.00 -27.67
N SER A 51 12.59 -11.58 -28.90
CA SER A 51 12.64 -10.18 -29.31
C SER A 51 12.38 -10.07 -30.82
N PRO A 52 11.61 -9.06 -31.29
CA PRO A 52 10.93 -8.04 -30.51
C PRO A 52 9.62 -8.56 -29.89
N ILE A 53 9.27 -8.07 -28.71
CA ILE A 53 7.94 -8.31 -28.11
C ILE A 53 7.17 -6.99 -28.10
N THR A 54 5.94 -7.02 -28.63
CA THR A 54 5.05 -5.86 -28.68
C THR A 54 3.76 -6.18 -27.93
N MET A 55 3.37 -5.28 -27.02
CA MET A 55 2.10 -5.36 -26.31
C MET A 55 1.14 -4.30 -26.84
N ARG A 56 0.01 -4.73 -27.41
CA ARG A 56 -1.09 -3.84 -27.81
C ARG A 56 -2.31 -4.12 -26.96
N VAL A 57 -2.80 -3.10 -26.26
CA VAL A 57 -4.04 -3.16 -25.47
C VAL A 57 -5.08 -2.29 -26.18
N VAL A 58 -6.26 -2.84 -26.47
CA VAL A 58 -7.34 -2.18 -27.23
C VAL A 58 -8.63 -2.20 -26.40
N GLY A 59 -9.38 -1.09 -26.39
CA GLY A 59 -10.56 -0.88 -25.54
C GLY A 59 -10.77 0.60 -25.19
N GLY A 60 -11.49 0.90 -24.10
CA GLY A 60 -11.80 2.27 -23.67
C GLY A 60 -11.59 2.51 -22.17
N GLY A 61 -11.71 3.77 -21.72
CA GLY A 61 -11.56 4.14 -20.30
C GLY A 61 -10.11 4.10 -19.78
N TRP A 62 -9.12 4.36 -20.65
CA TRP A 62 -7.69 4.18 -20.39
C TRP A 62 -6.98 5.26 -19.58
N GLY A 63 -7.68 5.98 -18.69
CA GLY A 63 -7.02 7.00 -17.86
C GLY A 63 -5.70 6.47 -17.30
N LEU A 64 -4.59 7.16 -17.60
CA LEU A 64 -3.22 6.68 -17.33
C LEU A 64 -3.02 6.29 -15.86
N ALA A 65 -3.82 6.90 -14.99
CA ALA A 65 -3.82 6.76 -13.55
C ALA A 65 -4.80 5.72 -12.97
N CYS A 66 -5.61 5.07 -13.79
CA CYS A 66 -6.57 4.06 -13.35
C CYS A 66 -6.32 2.75 -14.10
N ASN A 67 -6.80 2.65 -15.35
CA ASN A 67 -6.69 1.40 -16.11
C ASN A 67 -5.34 1.28 -16.83
N GLY A 68 -4.78 2.39 -17.33
CA GLY A 68 -3.53 2.41 -18.08
C GLY A 68 -2.34 1.95 -17.26
N ILE A 69 -2.22 2.42 -16.01
CA ILE A 69 -1.08 2.10 -15.14
C ILE A 69 -0.92 0.61 -14.91
N HIS A 70 -2.02 -0.14 -14.77
CA HIS A 70 -1.96 -1.58 -14.57
C HIS A 70 -1.42 -2.34 -15.79
N PHE A 71 -1.57 -1.81 -17.02
CA PHE A 71 -0.97 -2.41 -18.23
C PHE A 71 0.46 -1.96 -18.43
N LEU A 72 0.81 -0.72 -18.08
CA LEU A 72 2.19 -0.26 -18.07
C LEU A 72 3.04 -1.00 -17.04
N ASP A 73 2.49 -1.23 -15.85
CA ASP A 73 3.11 -2.03 -14.81
C ASP A 73 3.25 -3.50 -15.22
N LEU A 74 2.21 -4.06 -15.87
CA LEU A 74 2.28 -5.41 -16.43
C LEU A 74 3.34 -5.50 -17.54
N ALA A 75 3.43 -4.51 -18.43
CA ALA A 75 4.47 -4.43 -19.45
C ALA A 75 5.85 -4.33 -18.81
N ALA A 76 6.02 -3.50 -17.78
CA ALA A 76 7.28 -3.41 -17.03
C ALA A 76 7.61 -4.74 -16.32
N PHE A 77 6.62 -5.49 -15.86
CA PHE A 77 6.84 -6.82 -15.29
C PHE A 77 7.23 -7.85 -16.36
N LEU A 78 6.53 -7.90 -17.49
CA LEU A 78 6.76 -8.86 -18.56
C LEU A 78 8.07 -8.60 -19.30
N PHE A 79 8.41 -7.33 -19.54
CA PHE A 79 9.55 -6.91 -20.36
C PHE A 79 10.72 -6.35 -19.55
N GLY A 80 10.47 -5.94 -18.30
CA GLY A 80 11.50 -5.32 -17.46
C GLY A 80 12.49 -6.34 -16.90
N ARG A 81 13.75 -5.92 -16.86
CA ARG A 81 14.83 -6.65 -16.19
C ARG A 81 14.60 -6.57 -14.68
N GLU A 82 14.82 -7.67 -13.96
CA GLU A 82 14.83 -7.62 -12.50
C GLU A 82 15.89 -6.62 -12.01
N TYR A 83 15.54 -5.85 -10.99
CA TYR A 83 16.47 -4.86 -10.45
C TYR A 83 17.73 -5.55 -9.93
N PRO A 84 18.93 -5.10 -10.33
CA PRO A 84 20.17 -5.61 -9.78
C PRO A 84 20.18 -5.55 -8.26
N LEU A 85 20.89 -6.48 -7.61
CA LEU A 85 21.06 -6.51 -6.15
C LEU A 85 21.49 -5.15 -5.60
N ALA A 86 22.37 -4.44 -6.30
CA ALA A 86 22.79 -3.08 -5.94
C ALA A 86 21.61 -2.11 -5.77
N THR A 87 20.60 -2.17 -6.65
CA THR A 87 19.40 -1.32 -6.55
C THR A 87 18.52 -1.73 -5.38
N ARG A 88 18.40 -3.03 -5.09
CA ARG A 88 17.68 -3.54 -3.91
C ARG A 88 18.35 -3.08 -2.61
N LEU A 89 19.68 -3.12 -2.54
CA LEU A 89 20.44 -2.67 -1.37
C LEU A 89 20.29 -1.15 -1.15
N ARG A 90 20.04 -0.37 -2.21
CA ARG A 90 19.77 1.08 -2.10
C ARG A 90 18.38 1.42 -1.57
N TYR A 91 17.47 0.44 -1.42
CA TYR A 91 16.11 0.65 -0.93
C TYR A 91 16.08 1.44 0.38
N PHE A 92 16.89 1.06 1.37
CA PHE A 92 16.96 1.76 2.66
C PHE A 92 17.40 3.22 2.52
N GLY A 93 18.41 3.49 1.69
CA GLY A 93 18.85 4.86 1.42
C GLY A 93 17.82 5.68 0.63
N CYS A 94 16.98 5.04 -0.18
CA CYS A 94 15.84 5.69 -0.82
C CYS A 94 14.69 5.95 0.17
N MET A 95 14.44 5.02 1.09
CA MET A 95 13.46 5.16 2.16
C MET A 95 13.83 6.31 3.11
N GLN A 96 15.06 6.34 3.59
CA GLN A 96 15.57 7.40 4.46
C GLN A 96 15.46 8.77 3.79
N ARG A 97 15.94 8.92 2.56
CA ARG A 97 15.84 10.20 1.82
C ARG A 97 14.39 10.64 1.57
N SER A 98 13.46 9.70 1.49
CA SER A 98 12.03 10.02 1.38
C SER A 98 11.49 10.50 2.71
N LEU A 99 11.87 9.86 3.83
CA LEU A 99 11.54 10.31 5.17
C LEU A 99 12.13 11.70 5.40
N ASP A 100 13.44 11.91 5.22
CA ASP A 100 14.12 13.20 5.43
C ASP A 100 13.42 14.36 4.71
N ARG A 101 12.94 14.14 3.48
CA ARG A 101 12.28 15.18 2.67
C ARG A 101 10.81 15.40 3.01
N LEU A 102 10.17 14.44 3.65
CA LEU A 102 8.73 14.46 3.91
C LEU A 102 8.42 14.61 5.40
N TRP A 103 9.41 14.45 6.27
CA TRP A 103 9.23 14.36 7.71
C TRP A 103 8.54 15.59 8.28
N ASP A 104 9.01 16.78 7.90
CA ASP A 104 8.42 18.03 8.36
C ASP A 104 6.95 18.17 7.90
N SER A 105 6.66 17.76 6.66
CA SER A 105 5.29 17.77 6.15
C SER A 105 4.39 16.74 6.84
N ILE A 106 4.94 15.59 7.26
CA ILE A 106 4.21 14.55 7.98
C ILE A 106 3.93 15.02 9.41
N GLN A 107 4.90 15.63 10.08
CA GLN A 107 4.73 16.16 11.44
C GLN A 107 3.77 17.35 11.50
N ALA A 108 3.67 18.13 10.42
CA ALA A 108 2.75 19.25 10.36
C ALA A 108 1.28 18.83 10.29
N ILE A 109 0.99 17.55 9.97
CA ILE A 109 -0.38 17.03 9.87
C ILE A 109 -0.82 16.53 11.25
N ASP A 110 -1.91 17.08 11.77
CA ASP A 110 -2.55 16.58 13.00
C ASP A 110 -4.01 16.21 12.74
N LEU A 111 -4.28 14.91 12.67
CA LEU A 111 -5.63 14.40 12.41
C LEU A 111 -6.64 14.80 13.51
N ARG A 112 -6.16 15.11 14.73
CA ARG A 112 -7.00 15.57 15.85
C ARG A 112 -7.52 16.99 15.65
N THR A 113 -6.99 17.73 14.68
CA THR A 113 -7.51 19.07 14.34
C THR A 113 -8.02 19.11 12.91
N GLU A 114 -7.41 18.35 12.00
CA GLU A 114 -7.71 18.42 10.56
C GLU A 114 -8.75 17.38 10.10
N ALA A 115 -8.94 16.27 10.83
CA ALA A 115 -9.77 15.14 10.40
C ALA A 115 -10.66 14.62 11.52
N LEU A 116 -11.58 15.47 11.99
CA LEU A 116 -12.54 15.13 13.06
C LEU A 116 -13.88 14.60 12.55
N ARG A 117 -14.11 14.58 11.23
CA ARG A 117 -15.32 14.02 10.64
C ARG A 117 -15.00 13.24 9.36
N LEU A 118 -15.51 12.03 9.28
CA LEU A 118 -15.42 11.17 8.11
C LEU A 118 -16.84 10.75 7.68
N GLU A 119 -17.10 10.75 6.38
CA GLU A 119 -18.42 10.40 5.82
C GLU A 119 -18.57 8.89 5.54
N VAL A 120 -17.58 8.10 5.98
CA VAL A 120 -17.50 6.65 5.73
C VAL A 120 -17.35 5.89 7.05
N PRO A 121 -17.78 4.61 7.11
CA PRO A 121 -17.50 3.74 8.24
C PRO A 121 -15.99 3.62 8.52
N VAL A 122 -15.60 3.66 9.78
CA VAL A 122 -14.21 3.59 10.24
C VAL A 122 -14.06 2.43 11.23
N VAL A 123 -13.15 1.52 10.92
CA VAL A 123 -12.71 0.46 11.84
C VAL A 123 -11.20 0.56 11.98
N LEU A 124 -10.72 0.89 13.18
CA LEU A 124 -9.30 1.03 13.50
C LEU A 124 -8.80 -0.26 14.15
N LEU A 125 -7.77 -0.90 13.57
CA LEU A 125 -7.17 -2.12 14.09
C LEU A 125 -5.79 -1.77 14.63
N ILE A 126 -5.63 -1.75 15.95
CA ILE A 126 -4.45 -1.17 16.62
C ILE A 126 -3.79 -2.19 17.55
N GLY A 127 -2.49 -2.40 17.37
CA GLY A 127 -1.66 -3.18 18.28
C GLY A 127 -1.23 -2.36 19.50
N ARG A 128 -1.43 -2.87 20.71
CA ARG A 128 -1.05 -2.16 21.96
C ARG A 128 0.44 -2.19 22.28
N ALA A 129 1.24 -2.92 21.50
CA ALA A 129 2.70 -2.91 21.59
C ALA A 129 3.37 -2.14 20.42
N ASP A 130 2.59 -1.38 19.63
CA ASP A 130 3.12 -0.56 18.54
C ASP A 130 3.67 0.79 19.05
N TYR A 131 4.98 0.97 18.95
CA TYR A 131 5.66 2.23 19.28
C TYR A 131 5.97 3.12 18.07
N ASN A 132 5.74 2.63 16.84
CA ASN A 132 5.87 3.44 15.64
C ASN A 132 4.64 4.34 15.45
N THR A 133 3.46 3.78 15.74
CA THR A 133 2.19 4.50 15.79
C THR A 133 1.54 4.25 17.15
N PRO A 134 1.95 4.99 18.20
CA PRO A 134 1.51 4.75 19.57
C PRO A 134 -0.01 4.80 19.67
N TRP A 135 -0.58 3.79 20.33
CA TRP A 135 -2.01 3.54 20.38
C TRP A 135 -2.76 4.64 21.12
N GLU A 136 -2.10 5.34 22.05
CA GLU A 136 -2.64 6.47 22.82
C GLU A 136 -3.07 7.61 21.89
N LEU A 137 -2.25 7.97 20.91
CA LEU A 137 -2.58 9.03 19.95
C LEU A 137 -3.80 8.66 19.09
N THR A 138 -3.91 7.38 18.75
CA THR A 138 -5.06 6.89 17.99
C THR A 138 -6.32 6.86 18.84
N GLN A 139 -6.20 6.52 20.12
CA GLN A 139 -7.31 6.57 21.07
C GLN A 139 -7.83 8.00 21.24
N ASP A 140 -6.94 8.96 21.47
CA ASP A 140 -7.28 10.38 21.62
C ASP A 140 -8.01 10.93 20.38
N TRP A 141 -7.55 10.53 19.18
CA TRP A 141 -8.19 10.92 17.93
C TRP A 141 -9.56 10.26 17.76
N ALA A 142 -9.67 8.95 18.00
CA ALA A 142 -10.92 8.21 17.85
C ALA A 142 -12.03 8.75 18.79
N GLN A 143 -11.69 9.24 19.98
CA GLN A 143 -12.66 9.84 20.90
C GLN A 143 -13.30 11.13 20.36
N GLN A 144 -12.59 11.83 19.47
CA GLN A 144 -13.04 13.10 18.88
C GLN A 144 -13.65 12.92 17.49
N LEU A 145 -13.43 11.77 16.86
CA LEU A 145 -13.82 11.50 15.50
C LEU A 145 -15.33 11.20 15.37
N SER A 146 -15.99 11.91 14.46
CA SER A 146 -17.36 11.62 14.03
C SER A 146 -17.36 10.83 12.72
N ALA A 147 -18.02 9.68 12.71
CA ALA A 147 -18.21 8.85 11.51
C ALA A 147 -19.55 8.10 11.58
N PRO A 148 -20.15 7.68 10.43
CA PRO A 148 -21.36 6.85 10.41
C PRO A 148 -21.26 5.57 11.25
N HIS A 149 -20.06 5.00 11.31
CA HIS A 149 -19.68 3.90 12.21
C HIS A 149 -18.24 4.14 12.64
N LEU A 150 -17.96 4.03 13.93
CA LEU A 150 -16.60 4.10 14.45
C LEU A 150 -16.38 2.96 15.44
N GLU A 151 -15.39 2.12 15.16
CA GLU A 151 -14.99 1.04 16.04
C GLU A 151 -13.47 0.96 16.13
N VAL A 152 -12.95 0.77 17.35
CA VAL A 152 -11.53 0.53 17.59
C VAL A 152 -11.34 -0.87 18.15
N VAL A 153 -10.56 -1.68 17.43
CA VAL A 153 -10.24 -3.06 17.76
C VAL A 153 -8.79 -3.11 18.25
N TRP A 154 -8.64 -3.43 19.53
CA TRP A 154 -7.34 -3.50 20.19
C TRP A 154 -6.76 -4.91 20.16
N PHE A 155 -5.49 -5.02 19.78
CA PHE A 155 -4.74 -6.27 19.78
C PHE A 155 -3.64 -6.22 20.83
N ASP A 156 -3.81 -6.97 21.91
CA ASP A 156 -2.82 -7.09 22.97
C ASP A 156 -1.58 -7.86 22.51
N GLY A 157 -0.39 -7.38 22.90
CA GLY A 157 0.89 -8.01 22.58
C GLY A 157 1.30 -7.96 21.10
N VAL A 158 0.59 -7.19 20.25
CA VAL A 158 0.90 -7.02 18.83
C VAL A 158 1.47 -5.63 18.57
N GLY A 159 2.53 -5.57 17.76
CA GLY A 159 3.20 -4.35 17.34
C GLY A 159 2.69 -3.81 16.00
N HIS A 160 3.60 -3.16 15.26
CA HIS A 160 3.30 -2.38 14.06
C HIS A 160 2.82 -3.21 12.86
N PHE A 161 3.13 -4.51 12.82
CA PHE A 161 2.84 -5.36 11.67
C PHE A 161 1.74 -6.37 11.98
N LEU A 162 0.61 -5.90 12.49
CA LEU A 162 -0.57 -6.72 12.84
C LEU A 162 -0.94 -7.82 11.82
N PRO A 163 -1.00 -7.59 10.49
CA PRO A 163 -1.34 -8.65 9.53
C PRO A 163 -0.31 -9.79 9.45
N ILE A 164 0.93 -9.55 9.89
CA ILE A 164 2.03 -10.51 9.92
C ILE A 164 2.10 -11.17 11.31
N GLU A 165 2.06 -10.35 12.35
CA GLU A 165 2.22 -10.79 13.75
C GLU A 165 1.01 -11.60 14.25
N ASN A 166 -0.20 -11.29 13.78
CA ASN A 166 -1.41 -12.01 14.18
C ASN A 166 -2.41 -12.13 13.01
N ARG A 167 -1.99 -12.87 11.97
CA ARG A 167 -2.74 -13.10 10.73
C ARG A 167 -4.20 -13.50 10.97
N ASP A 168 -4.41 -14.50 11.82
CA ASP A 168 -5.73 -15.12 11.97
C ASP A 168 -6.71 -14.16 12.65
N ALA A 169 -6.25 -13.46 13.69
CA ALA A 169 -7.08 -12.47 14.37
C ALA A 169 -7.35 -11.25 13.47
N PHE A 170 -6.36 -10.83 12.67
CA PHE A 170 -6.54 -9.78 11.67
C PHE A 170 -7.59 -10.17 10.62
N GLN A 171 -7.46 -11.35 10.01
CA GLN A 171 -8.40 -11.83 8.99
C GLN A 171 -9.82 -11.99 9.56
N ARG A 172 -9.95 -12.60 10.75
CA ARG A 172 -11.23 -12.74 11.43
C ARG A 172 -11.90 -11.38 11.66
N THR A 173 -11.13 -10.41 12.16
CA THR A 173 -11.59 -9.04 12.39
C THR A 173 -12.11 -8.39 11.11
N LEU A 174 -11.43 -8.57 9.98
CA LEU A 174 -11.91 -8.07 8.69
C LEU A 174 -13.27 -8.68 8.30
N ILE A 175 -13.42 -10.00 8.47
CA ILE A 175 -14.66 -10.71 8.10
C ILE A 175 -15.81 -10.31 9.02
N GLU A 176 -15.57 -10.22 10.32
CA GLU A 176 -16.62 -10.01 11.32
C GLU A 176 -17.02 -8.54 11.48
N LYS A 177 -16.06 -7.60 11.32
CA LYS A 177 -16.28 -6.18 11.63
C LYS A 177 -16.25 -5.26 10.41
N VAL A 178 -15.44 -5.57 9.39
CA VAL A 178 -15.29 -4.70 8.22
C VAL A 178 -16.24 -5.10 7.10
N LEU A 179 -16.31 -6.39 6.76
CA LEU A 179 -17.13 -6.88 5.63
C LEU A 179 -18.62 -6.48 5.74
N PRO A 180 -19.28 -6.51 6.92
CA PRO A 180 -20.68 -6.10 7.03
C PRO A 180 -20.94 -4.63 6.67
N LEU A 181 -19.91 -3.78 6.75
CA LEU A 181 -20.01 -2.33 6.48
C LEU A 181 -19.81 -1.98 5.01
N ALA A 182 -19.44 -2.94 4.15
CA ALA A 182 -19.13 -2.72 2.74
C ALA A 182 -20.36 -2.72 1.80
N SER A 183 -21.53 -2.37 2.35
CA SER A 183 -22.84 -2.42 1.67
C SER A 183 -23.09 -1.22 0.76
#